data_AF-A0A7W7T2E5-F1
#
_entry.id   AF-A0A7W7T2E5-F1
#
_cell.length_a   1.000
_cell.length_b   1.000
_cell.length_c   1.000
_cell.angle_alpha   90.00
_cell.angle_beta   90.00
_cell.angle_gamma   90.00
#
_symmetry.space_group_name_H-M   'P 1'
#
loop_
_entity.id
_entity.type
_entity.pdbx_description
1 polymer ?
#
loop_
_entity_poly.entity_id
_entity_poly.type
_entity_poly.pdbx_seq_one_letter_code
_entity_poly.pdbx_strand_id
1 'polypeptide(L)'
;MPKPYSREFRDDVVRVARDREPGVTVEQVAKDFGVHPMTLFKSLRQADTDEGVKPGVGGNDSAELREARKRIRLLEQENEVLRRATAYLSQANLPGKGSTRS
;
A
#
# COMPACT_ATOMS: atom_id res chain seq x y z
N MET A 1 -4.28 6.19 23.53
CA MET A 1 -3.39 6.61 22.43
C MET A 1 -3.59 8.10 22.19
N PRO A 2 -2.53 8.90 22.02
CA PRO A 2 -2.69 10.31 21.66
C PRO A 2 -3.45 10.43 20.32
N LYS A 3 -4.37 11.38 20.23
CA LYS A 3 -5.18 11.59 19.02
C LYS A 3 -4.25 12.09 17.91
N PRO A 4 -4.21 11.42 16.74
CA PRO A 4 -3.42 11.92 15.62
C PRO A 4 -3.91 13.30 15.22
N TYR A 5 -2.99 14.18 14.81
CA TYR A 5 -3.36 15.44 14.15
C TYR A 5 -4.33 15.19 12.99
N SER A 6 -5.32 16.07 12.84
CA SER A 6 -6.26 16.00 11.71
C SER A 6 -5.51 16.13 10.39
N ARG A 7 -6.10 15.60 9.32
CA ARG A 7 -5.52 15.71 7.98
C ARG A 7 -5.40 17.18 7.56
N GLU A 8 -6.47 17.95 7.75
CA GLU A 8 -6.52 19.39 7.46
C GLU A 8 -5.38 20.15 8.14
N PHE A 9 -5.14 19.90 9.44
CA PHE A 9 -4.05 20.55 10.15
C PHE A 9 -2.69 20.21 9.55
N ARG A 10 -2.45 18.94 9.18
CA ARG A 10 -1.19 18.56 8.55
C ARG A 10 -1.01 19.22 7.19
N ASP A 11 -2.07 19.28 6.40
CA ASP A 11 -2.06 19.87 5.06
C ASP A 11 -1.79 21.39 5.15
N ASP A 12 -2.40 22.08 6.12
CA ASP A 12 -2.15 23.50 6.37
C ASP A 12 -0.71 23.79 6.82
N VAL A 13 -0.17 22.99 7.76
CA VAL A 13 1.22 23.16 8.21
C VAL A 13 2.20 22.86 7.07
N VAL A 14 1.91 21.86 6.23
CA VAL A 14 2.71 21.56 5.02
C VAL A 14 2.68 22.71 4.03
N ARG A 15 1.51 23.32 3.80
CA ARG A 15 1.36 24.49 2.93
C ARG A 15 2.19 25.67 3.43
N VAL A 16 2.05 26.02 4.72
CA VAL A 16 2.84 27.10 5.34
C VAL A 16 4.34 26.81 5.26
N ALA A 17 4.75 25.56 5.46
CA ALA A 17 6.15 25.18 5.35
C ALA A 17 6.70 25.28 3.91
N ARG A 18 5.86 25.07 2.88
CA ARG A 18 6.24 25.24 1.47
C ARG A 18 6.32 26.71 1.07
N ASP A 19 5.35 27.51 1.50
CA ASP A 19 5.23 28.94 1.20
C ASP A 19 6.05 29.84 2.15
N ARG A 20 6.93 29.24 2.96
CA ARG A 20 7.73 29.96 3.96
C ARG A 20 8.64 31.02 3.32
N GLU A 21 8.79 32.14 4.01
CA GLU A 21 9.66 33.22 3.57
C GLU A 21 11.14 32.79 3.48
N PRO A 22 11.94 33.40 2.59
CA PRO A 22 13.38 33.16 2.54
C PRO A 22 14.03 33.40 3.91
N GLY A 23 14.72 32.39 4.44
CA GLY A 23 15.36 32.46 5.76
C GLY A 23 14.56 31.83 6.89
N VAL A 24 13.27 31.53 6.69
CA VAL A 24 12.48 30.73 7.64
C VAL A 24 12.81 29.25 7.45
N THR A 25 13.14 28.57 8.54
CA THR A 25 13.46 27.13 8.52
C THR A 25 12.23 26.27 8.81
N VAL A 26 12.28 25.01 8.36
CA VAL A 26 11.19 24.05 8.62
C VAL A 26 11.05 23.78 10.12
N GLU A 27 12.15 23.84 10.88
CA GLU A 27 12.17 23.71 12.33
C GLU A 27 11.44 24.85 13.04
N GLN A 28 11.58 26.08 12.54
CA GLN A 28 10.86 27.24 13.06
C GLN A 28 9.35 27.08 12.85
N VAL A 29 8.93 26.76 11.61
CA VAL A 29 7.53 26.47 11.30
C VAL A 29 7.00 25.34 12.19
N ALA A 30 7.73 24.23 12.31
CA ALA A 30 7.32 23.11 13.15
C ALA A 30 7.12 23.53 14.62
N LYS A 31 8.03 24.34 15.16
CA LYS A 31 7.94 24.87 16.52
C LYS A 31 6.71 25.77 16.71
N ASP A 32 6.44 26.66 15.76
CA ASP A 32 5.31 27.61 15.82
C ASP A 32 3.96 26.87 15.83
N PHE A 33 3.86 25.75 15.11
CA PHE A 33 2.67 24.90 15.10
C PHE A 33 2.65 23.80 16.17
N GLY A 34 3.68 23.72 17.04
CA GLY A 34 3.77 22.68 18.07
C GLY A 34 3.96 21.26 17.50
N VAL A 35 4.46 21.14 16.27
CA VAL A 35 4.72 19.88 15.59
C VAL A 35 6.19 19.52 15.74
N HIS A 36 6.50 18.25 15.94
CA HIS A 36 7.89 17.80 15.95
C HIS A 36 8.51 17.98 14.54
N PRO A 37 9.70 18.60 14.40
CA PRO A 37 10.29 18.90 13.08
C PRO A 37 10.38 17.69 12.13
N MET A 38 10.80 16.53 12.65
CA MET A 38 10.84 15.29 11.85
C MET A 38 9.47 14.87 11.29
N THR A 39 8.37 15.15 12.00
CA THR A 39 7.02 14.87 11.52
C THR A 39 6.66 15.78 10.34
N LEU A 40 7.06 17.05 10.39
CA LEU A 40 6.85 17.98 9.29
C LEU A 40 7.72 17.62 8.07
N PHE A 41 9.00 17.26 8.27
CA PHE A 41 9.85 16.77 7.19
C PHE A 41 9.30 15.52 6.49
N LYS A 42 8.76 14.57 7.26
CA LYS A 42 8.12 13.39 6.70
C LYS A 42 6.87 13.76 5.90
N SER A 43 6.07 14.70 6.39
CA SER A 43 4.83 15.14 5.72
C SER A 43 5.15 15.87 4.42
N LEU A 44 6.19 16.72 4.41
CA LEU A 44 6.69 17.38 3.20
C LEU A 44 7.16 16.36 2.14
N ARG A 45 7.96 15.36 2.55
CA ARG A 45 8.40 14.29 1.64
C ARG A 45 7.24 13.47 1.06
N GLN A 46 6.21 13.22 1.88
CA GLN A 46 5.01 12.52 1.43
C GLN A 46 4.25 13.37 0.41
N ALA A 47 4.07 14.66 0.68
CA ALA A 47 3.43 15.59 -0.25
C ALA A 47 4.19 15.68 -1.58
N ASP A 48 5.52 15.71 -1.57
CA ASP A 48 6.34 15.71 -2.79
C ASP A 48 6.17 14.40 -3.61
N THR A 49 5.90 13.29 -2.92
CA THR A 49 5.67 11.98 -3.56
C THR A 49 4.26 11.91 -4.14
N ASP A 50 3.26 12.36 -3.39
CA ASP A 50 1.86 12.38 -3.81
C ASP A 50 1.63 13.35 -4.99
N GLU A 51 2.42 14.42 -5.08
CA GLU A 51 2.41 15.39 -6.20
C GLU A 51 3.28 14.94 -7.40
N GLY A 52 4.00 13.81 -7.27
CA GLY A 52 4.83 13.25 -8.36
C GLY A 52 6.17 13.96 -8.59
N VAL A 53 6.60 14.85 -7.68
CA VAL A 53 7.89 15.56 -7.75
C VAL A 53 9.06 14.60 -7.46
N LYS A 54 8.83 13.52 -6.70
CA LYS A 54 9.79 12.45 -6.48
C LYS A 54 9.20 11.07 -6.84
N PRO A 55 9.99 10.18 -7.46
CA PRO A 55 9.58 8.79 -7.64
C PRO A 55 9.47 8.11 -6.27
N GLY A 56 8.26 7.71 -5.90
CA GLY A 56 7.93 6.98 -4.69
C GLY A 56 6.50 6.43 -4.80
N VAL A 57 6.18 5.40 -4.02
CA VAL A 57 4.82 4.82 -3.97
C VAL A 57 3.93 5.85 -3.26
N GLY A 58 3.10 6.56 -4.03
CA GLY A 58 2.12 7.50 -3.46
C GLY A 58 1.16 6.80 -2.52
N GLY A 59 0.54 7.56 -1.60
CA GLY A 59 -0.42 6.98 -0.65
C GLY A 59 -1.54 6.16 -1.31
N ASN A 60 -2.02 6.62 -2.48
CA ASN A 60 -3.02 5.92 -3.30
C ASN A 60 -2.49 4.63 -3.93
N ASP A 61 -1.27 4.66 -4.48
CA ASP A 61 -0.62 3.48 -5.04
C ASP A 61 -0.52 2.36 -4.00
N SER A 62 -0.32 2.70 -2.73
CA SER A 62 -0.26 1.71 -1.64
C SER A 62 -1.59 0.99 -1.39
N ALA A 63 -2.72 1.68 -1.56
CA ALA A 63 -4.05 1.12 -1.36
C ALA A 63 -4.44 0.21 -2.53
N GLU A 64 -4.22 0.68 -3.76
CA GLU A 64 -4.43 -0.10 -4.97
C GLU A 64 -3.53 -1.34 -5.01
N LEU A 65 -2.25 -1.20 -4.64
CA LEU A 65 -1.33 -2.34 -4.51
C LEU A 65 -1.82 -3.36 -3.49
N ARG A 66 -2.42 -2.91 -2.38
CA ARG A 66 -2.97 -3.82 -1.36
C ARG A 66 -4.20 -4.55 -1.88
N GLU A 67 -5.08 -3.87 -2.60
CA GLU A 67 -6.27 -4.49 -3.21
C GLU A 67 -5.89 -5.46 -4.33
N ALA A 68 -4.96 -5.08 -5.20
CA ALA A 68 -4.40 -5.94 -6.23
C ALA A 68 -3.79 -7.21 -5.63
N ARG A 69 -2.98 -7.09 -4.56
CA ARG A 69 -2.42 -8.25 -3.84
C ARG A 69 -3.48 -9.16 -3.25
N LYS A 70 -4.56 -8.61 -2.68
CA LYS A 70 -5.70 -9.43 -2.20
C LYS A 70 -6.36 -10.19 -3.33
N ARG A 71 -6.59 -9.54 -4.47
CA ARG A 71 -7.24 -10.15 -5.64
C ARG A 71 -6.38 -11.23 -6.28
N ILE A 72 -5.07 -11.01 -6.40
CA ILE A 72 -4.11 -12.02 -6.88
C ILE A 72 -4.18 -13.26 -5.98
N ARG A 73 -4.13 -13.09 -4.66
CA ARG A 73 -4.19 -14.22 -3.73
C ARG A 73 -5.48 -15.03 -3.86
N LEU A 74 -6.63 -14.36 -4.04
CA LEU A 74 -7.90 -15.04 -4.24
C LEU A 74 -7.91 -15.83 -5.56
N LEU A 75 -7.45 -15.21 -6.65
CA LEU A 75 -7.37 -15.86 -7.96
C LEU A 75 -6.40 -17.06 -7.96
N GLU A 76 -5.30 -16.98 -7.21
CA GLU A 76 -4.37 -18.09 -7.02
C GLU A 76 -5.03 -19.26 -6.28
N GLN A 77 -5.84 -18.97 -5.25
CA GLN A 77 -6.60 -20.00 -4.53
C GLN A 77 -7.65 -20.67 -5.43
N GLU A 78 -8.39 -19.88 -6.21
CA GLU A 78 -9.37 -20.40 -7.17
C GLU A 78 -8.70 -21.27 -8.23
N ASN A 79 -7.56 -20.83 -8.78
CA ASN A 79 -6.78 -21.64 -9.72
C ASN A 79 -6.29 -22.96 -9.11
N GLU A 80 -5.86 -22.95 -7.86
CA GLU A 80 -5.43 -24.17 -7.17
C GLU A 80 -6.59 -25.16 -7.01
N VAL A 81 -7.79 -24.68 -6.66
CA VAL A 81 -9.00 -25.52 -6.60
C VAL A 81 -9.32 -26.10 -7.97
N LEU A 82 -9.30 -25.28 -9.02
CA LEU A 82 -9.56 -25.74 -10.39
C LEU A 82 -8.54 -26.78 -10.85
N ARG A 83 -7.25 -26.57 -10.56
CA ARG A 83 -6.19 -27.55 -10.87
C ARG A 83 -6.42 -28.89 -10.17
N ARG A 84 -6.79 -28.88 -8.89
CA ARG A 84 -7.11 -30.09 -8.12
C ARG A 84 -8.34 -30.81 -8.66
N ALA A 85 -9.40 -30.06 -9.01
CA ALA A 85 -10.61 -30.63 -9.60
C ALA A 85 -10.32 -31.31 -10.95
N THR A 86 -9.52 -30.66 -11.82
CA THR A 86 -9.10 -31.25 -13.09
C THR A 86 -8.26 -32.50 -12.87
N ALA A 87 -7.30 -32.49 -11.95
CA ALA A 87 -6.49 -33.67 -11.64
C ALA A 87 -7.35 -34.85 -11.16
N TYR A 88 -8.35 -34.58 -10.31
CA TYR A 88 -9.29 -35.60 -9.86
C TYR A 88 -10.14 -36.15 -11.01
N LEU A 89 -10.68 -35.28 -11.88
CA LEU A 89 -11.46 -35.68 -13.04
C LEU A 89 -10.62 -36.51 -14.03
N SER A 90 -9.36 -36.15 -14.26
CA SER A 90 -8.44 -36.91 -15.11
C SER A 90 -8.13 -38.29 -14.54
N GLN A 91 -8.03 -38.44 -13.22
CA GLN A 91 -7.84 -39.74 -12.56
C GLN A 91 -9.10 -40.62 -12.65
N ALA A 92 -10.29 -40.04 -12.51
CA ALA A 92 -11.56 -40.76 -12.64
C ALA A 92 -11.80 -41.33 -14.05
N ASN A 93 -11.18 -40.72 -15.07
CA ASN A 93 -11.29 -41.13 -16.47
C ASN A 93 -10.18 -42.09 -16.94
N LEU A 94 -9.31 -42.58 -16.04
CA LEU A 94 -8.33 -43.61 -16.40
C LEU A 94 -9.02 -44.98 -16.51
N PRO A 95 -8.81 -45.73 -17.61
CA PRO A 95 -9.36 -47.08 -17.73
C PRO A 95 -8.81 -47.94 -16.59
N GLY A 96 -9.72 -48.54 -15.81
CA GLY A 96 -9.39 -49.34 -14.64
C GLY A 96 -8.28 -50.32 -14.96
N LYS A 97 -7.15 -50.20 -14.25
CA LYS A 97 -6.02 -51.12 -14.40
C LYS A 97 -6.53 -52.50 -14.03
N GLY A 98 -6.81 -53.31 -15.05
CA GLY A 98 -7.28 -54.68 -14.90
C GLY A 98 -6.35 -55.41 -13.94
N SER A 99 -6.88 -55.75 -12.78
CA SER A 99 -6.24 -56.68 -11.86
C SER A 99 -6.25 -58.03 -12.55
N THR A 100 -5.19 -58.33 -13.30
CA THR A 100 -4.97 -59.67 -13.85
C THR A 100 -4.59 -60.56 -12.68
N ARG A 101 -5.61 -61.23 -12.13
CA ARG A 101 -5.43 -62.35 -11.19
C ARG A 101 -5.30 -63.61 -12.02
N SER A 102 -4.09 -64.12 -12.18
CA SER A 102 -3.75 -65.52 -12.50
C SER A 102 -2.31 -65.76 -12.11
#